data_AF-A0A1I1HLJ3-F1
#
_entry.id   AF-A0A1I1HLJ3-F1
#
_cell.length_a   1.000
_cell.length_b   1.000
_cell.length_c   1.000
_cell.angle_alpha   90.00
_cell.angle_beta   90.00
_cell.angle_gamma   90.00
#
_symmetry.space_group_name_H-M   'P 1'
#
loop_
_entity.id
_entity.type
_entity.pdbx_description
1 polymer ?
#
loop_
_entity_poly.entity_id
_entity_poly.type
_entity_poly.pdbx_seq_one_letter_code
_entity_poly.pdbx_strand_id
1 'polypeptide(L)'
;MGSRLMHLALGKTLADRLDIKDRDGLIIGSILPDALPAKVKQERNSHFITIFDDGKYKWFDSLAFYEKYADEVLNDAVYLGYYFHLISDNIFRQIFYIDMGLITRRGEKSLFEEFYNDYNLLNPQITAGFGLKKDIVVPERLRETRLYKDYGFEPENLINDLYADMDMHIEGTLRHFSMDIVRGFVDKSAELCIKELEAILNGRGHVYDKYEMAIENHYSDKK
;
A
#
# COMPACT_ATOMS: atom_id res chain seq x y z
N MET A 1 4.51 2.81 -8.24
CA MET A 1 3.62 2.37 -7.17
C MET A 1 3.03 1.05 -7.61
N GLY A 2 2.75 0.11 -6.70
CA GLY A 2 1.79 -0.95 -7.00
C GLY A 2 0.46 -0.32 -7.44
N SER A 3 -0.42 -1.06 -8.10
CA SER A 3 -1.70 -0.48 -8.53
C SER A 3 -2.44 0.09 -7.32
N ARG A 4 -2.77 1.39 -7.38
CA ARG A 4 -3.59 2.10 -6.40
C ARG A 4 -4.93 1.37 -6.13
N LEU A 5 -5.47 0.64 -7.13
CA LEU A 5 -6.66 -0.19 -6.94
C LEU A 5 -6.42 -1.40 -6.02
N MET A 6 -5.20 -1.94 -5.97
CA MET A 6 -4.88 -3.04 -5.06
C MET A 6 -4.84 -2.58 -3.61
N HIS A 7 -4.32 -1.39 -3.32
CA HIS A 7 -4.40 -0.80 -1.97
C HIS A 7 -5.84 -0.44 -1.59
N LEU A 8 -6.66 0.02 -2.54
CA LEU A 8 -8.09 0.23 -2.32
C LEU A 8 -8.82 -1.10 -2.03
N ALA A 9 -8.52 -2.15 -2.79
CA ALA A 9 -9.06 -3.49 -2.57
C ALA A 9 -8.69 -4.05 -1.20
N LEU A 10 -7.43 -3.86 -0.78
CA LEU A 10 -7.00 -4.21 0.57
C LEU A 10 -7.78 -3.43 1.64
N GLY A 11 -7.92 -2.11 1.49
CA GLY A 11 -8.67 -1.26 2.43
C GLY A 11 -10.12 -1.70 2.60
N LYS A 12 -10.83 -1.96 1.48
CA LYS A 12 -12.21 -2.48 1.51
C LYS A 12 -12.27 -3.88 2.15
N THR A 13 -11.34 -4.76 1.81
CA THR A 13 -11.26 -6.12 2.39
C THR A 13 -11.05 -6.07 3.90
N LEU A 14 -10.16 -5.20 4.38
CA LEU A 14 -9.92 -5.02 5.81
C LEU A 14 -11.12 -4.38 6.52
N ALA A 15 -11.79 -3.41 5.90
CA ALA A 15 -13.01 -2.82 6.45
C ALA A 15 -14.14 -3.85 6.62
N ASP A 16 -14.20 -4.87 5.76
CA ASP A 16 -15.17 -5.97 5.84
C ASP A 16 -14.79 -7.05 6.85
N ARG A 17 -13.49 -7.30 7.03
CA ARG A 17 -12.99 -8.36 7.94
C ARG A 17 -12.82 -7.90 9.37
N LEU A 18 -12.59 -6.60 9.60
CA LEU A 18 -12.42 -6.02 10.91
C LEU A 18 -13.72 -5.35 11.38
N ASP A 19 -14.02 -5.46 12.69
CA ASP A 19 -15.13 -4.74 13.32
C ASP A 19 -14.76 -3.26 13.58
N ILE A 20 -14.52 -2.51 12.50
CA ILE A 20 -14.16 -1.09 12.54
C ILE A 20 -15.40 -0.25 12.26
N LYS A 21 -15.73 0.63 13.22
CA LYS A 21 -16.86 1.56 13.09
C LYS A 21 -16.65 2.60 11.97
N ASP A 22 -15.46 3.19 11.91
CA ASP A 22 -15.11 4.19 10.89
C ASP A 22 -14.47 3.53 9.65
N ARG A 23 -15.32 2.90 8.84
CA ARG A 23 -14.90 2.17 7.64
C ARG A 23 -14.30 3.12 6.59
N ASP A 24 -14.88 4.30 6.41
CA ASP A 24 -14.42 5.28 5.43
C ASP A 24 -13.04 5.82 5.81
N GLY A 25 -12.80 6.06 7.10
CA GLY A 25 -11.47 6.38 7.64
C GLY A 25 -10.43 5.31 7.32
N LEU A 26 -10.76 4.03 7.52
CA LEU A 26 -9.85 2.93 7.20
C LEU A 26 -9.50 2.87 5.70
N ILE A 27 -10.52 3.00 4.84
CA ILE A 27 -10.37 2.91 3.39
C ILE A 27 -9.54 4.08 2.85
N ILE A 28 -9.81 5.32 3.28
CA ILE A 28 -9.01 6.46 2.83
C ILE A 28 -7.58 6.33 3.36
N GLY A 29 -7.41 5.92 4.62
CA GLY A 29 -6.11 5.67 5.24
C GLY A 29 -5.23 4.73 4.42
N SER A 30 -5.82 3.64 3.90
CA SER A 30 -5.08 2.62 3.15
C SER A 30 -4.58 3.07 1.78
N ILE A 31 -5.00 4.24 1.29
CA ILE A 31 -4.55 4.81 0.01
C ILE A 31 -3.83 6.15 0.18
N LEU A 32 -3.86 6.77 1.38
CA LEU A 32 -3.28 8.10 1.62
C LEU A 32 -1.80 8.24 1.30
N PRO A 33 -0.91 7.26 1.58
CA PRO A 33 0.49 7.37 1.16
C PRO A 33 0.64 7.68 -0.33
N ASP A 34 -0.31 7.22 -1.15
CA ASP A 34 -0.31 7.39 -2.59
C ASP A 34 -0.87 8.74 -3.06
N ALA A 35 -1.46 9.52 -2.16
CA ALA A 35 -2.13 10.79 -2.46
C ALA A 35 -1.17 11.99 -2.55
N LEU A 36 0.01 11.78 -3.12
CA LEU A 36 1.03 12.81 -3.34
C LEU A 36 1.74 12.61 -4.69
N PRO A 37 2.20 13.69 -5.35
CA PRO A 37 3.07 13.57 -6.51
C PRO A 37 4.36 12.80 -6.18
N ALA A 38 4.90 12.03 -7.13
CA ALA A 38 6.05 11.15 -6.91
C ALA A 38 7.27 11.85 -6.30
N LYS A 39 7.56 13.09 -6.71
CA LYS A 39 8.63 13.91 -6.15
C LYS A 39 8.37 14.28 -4.68
N VAL A 40 7.15 14.70 -4.37
CA VAL A 40 6.75 15.10 -3.01
C VAL A 40 6.73 13.89 -2.07
N LYS A 41 6.32 12.71 -2.54
CA LYS A 41 6.40 11.44 -1.79
C LYS A 41 7.81 11.15 -1.29
N GLN A 42 8.81 11.35 -2.16
CA GLN A 42 10.22 11.14 -1.82
C GLN A 42 10.73 12.20 -0.85
N GLU A 43 10.42 13.47 -1.09
CA GLU A 43 10.86 14.59 -0.24
C GLU A 43 10.28 14.52 1.18
N ARG A 44 9.00 14.14 1.31
CA ARG A 44 8.30 14.04 2.61
C ARG A 44 8.35 12.65 3.22
N ASN A 45 8.88 11.66 2.50
CA ASN A 45 8.89 10.25 2.89
C ASN A 45 7.51 9.72 3.33
N SER A 46 6.48 9.93 2.51
CA SER A 46 5.10 9.47 2.79
C SER A 46 4.92 7.96 2.80
N HIS A 47 5.98 7.21 2.49
CA HIS A 47 6.00 5.75 2.52
C HIS A 47 6.89 5.21 3.64
N PHE A 48 7.41 6.09 4.52
CA PHE A 48 8.27 5.67 5.63
C PHE A 48 9.42 4.77 5.17
N ILE A 49 10.06 5.10 4.04
CA ILE A 49 11.15 4.31 3.51
C ILE A 49 12.37 4.48 4.44
N THR A 50 12.84 3.36 4.98
CA THR A 50 14.10 3.27 5.74
C THR A 50 15.09 2.39 4.98
N ILE A 51 16.36 2.78 5.01
CA ILE A 51 17.50 2.02 4.48
C ILE A 51 18.44 1.72 5.65
N PHE A 52 18.87 0.48 5.79
CA PHE A 52 19.73 0.03 6.89
C PHE A 52 20.81 -0.96 6.41
N ASP A 53 21.68 -1.38 7.33
CA ASP A 53 22.87 -2.20 7.07
C ASP A 53 23.74 -1.62 5.94
N ASP A 54 24.25 -0.41 6.16
CA ASP A 54 25.13 0.31 5.24
C ASP A 54 24.59 0.43 3.80
N GLY A 55 23.27 0.54 3.67
CA GLY A 55 22.62 0.68 2.38
C GLY A 55 22.09 -0.62 1.78
N LYS A 56 22.37 -1.77 2.40
CA LYS A 56 22.05 -3.10 1.84
C LYS A 56 20.56 -3.38 1.78
N TYR A 57 19.79 -2.98 2.78
CA TYR A 57 18.37 -3.30 2.86
C TYR A 57 17.51 -2.06 2.85
N LYS A 58 16.33 -2.18 2.22
CA LYS A 58 15.31 -1.13 2.16
C LYS A 58 13.97 -1.74 2.48
N TRP A 59 13.17 -1.06 3.28
CA TRP A 59 11.79 -1.45 3.61
C TRP A 59 10.89 -0.24 3.85
N PHE A 60 9.58 -0.49 3.86
CA PHE A 60 8.56 0.47 4.27
C PHE A 60 8.36 0.30 5.78
N ASP A 61 8.87 1.25 6.54
CA ASP A 61 9.05 1.15 7.99
C ASP A 61 7.75 1.43 8.74
N SER A 62 6.85 0.44 8.67
CA SER A 62 5.58 0.45 9.38
C SER A 62 5.79 0.56 10.89
N LEU A 63 6.87 -0.01 11.44
CA LEU A 63 7.16 0.04 12.86
C LEU A 63 7.53 1.46 13.32
N ALA A 64 8.38 2.17 12.57
CA ALA A 64 8.65 3.58 12.84
C ALA A 64 7.40 4.47 12.70
N PHE A 65 6.50 4.15 11.77
CA PHE A 65 5.19 4.81 11.69
C PHE A 65 4.37 4.57 12.96
N TYR A 66 4.28 3.32 13.40
CA TYR A 66 3.56 2.95 14.61
C TYR A 66 4.16 3.64 15.84
N GLU A 67 5.48 3.64 16.01
CA GLU A 67 6.14 4.35 17.12
C GLU A 67 5.82 5.85 17.13
N LYS A 68 5.70 6.48 15.95
CA LYS A 68 5.40 7.92 15.81
C LYS A 68 3.93 8.27 16.12
N TYR A 69 3.01 7.33 15.89
CA TYR A 69 1.55 7.55 15.93
C TYR A 69 0.79 6.44 16.67
N ALA A 70 1.39 5.82 17.68
CA ALA A 70 0.83 4.61 18.32
C ALA A 70 -0.59 4.84 18.86
N ASP A 71 -0.78 5.96 19.56
CA ASP A 71 -2.09 6.34 20.10
C ASP A 71 -3.11 6.57 18.97
N GLU A 72 -2.73 7.25 17.89
CA GLU A 72 -3.63 7.49 16.76
C GLU A 72 -3.93 6.20 15.98
N VAL A 73 -2.98 5.29 15.77
CA VAL A 73 -3.22 3.99 15.10
C VAL A 73 -4.26 3.16 15.84
N LEU A 74 -4.27 3.21 17.17
CA LEU A 74 -5.21 2.45 17.99
C LEU A 74 -6.60 3.06 18.07
N ASN A 75 -6.73 4.37 17.83
CA ASN A 75 -7.97 5.11 18.10
C ASN A 75 -8.58 5.77 16.85
N ASP A 76 -7.87 5.80 15.73
CA ASP A 76 -8.26 6.49 14.51
C ASP A 76 -8.02 5.62 13.27
N ALA A 77 -9.12 5.22 12.63
CA ALA A 77 -9.10 4.35 11.47
C ALA A 77 -8.28 4.89 10.28
N VAL A 78 -8.12 6.21 10.15
CA VAL A 78 -7.26 6.81 9.10
C VAL A 78 -5.80 6.42 9.30
N TYR A 79 -5.31 6.48 10.54
CA TYR A 79 -3.93 6.10 10.87
C TYR A 79 -3.75 4.60 10.79
N LEU A 80 -4.75 3.82 11.21
CA LEU A 80 -4.74 2.37 11.05
C LEU A 80 -4.68 1.94 9.58
N GLY A 81 -5.47 2.57 8.71
CA GLY A 81 -5.42 2.32 7.27
C GLY A 81 -4.05 2.66 6.67
N TYR A 82 -3.47 3.79 7.07
CA TYR A 82 -2.13 4.18 6.65
C TYR A 82 -1.08 3.18 7.11
N TYR A 83 -1.16 2.72 8.36
CA TYR A 83 -0.27 1.68 8.89
C TYR A 83 -0.34 0.39 8.05
N PHE A 84 -1.55 -0.07 7.72
CA PHE A 84 -1.77 -1.24 6.87
C PHE A 84 -1.26 -1.06 5.45
N HIS A 85 -1.32 0.15 4.90
CA HIS A 85 -0.68 0.45 3.61
C HIS A 85 0.81 0.11 3.64
N LEU A 86 1.54 0.61 4.64
CA LEU A 86 2.99 0.39 4.75
C LEU A 86 3.36 -1.10 4.87
N ILE A 87 2.57 -1.86 5.64
CA ILE A 87 2.72 -3.33 5.75
C ILE A 87 2.54 -3.97 4.36
N SER A 88 1.46 -3.62 3.67
CA SER A 88 1.15 -4.18 2.35
C SER A 88 2.21 -3.85 1.32
N ASP A 89 2.87 -2.71 1.45
CA ASP A 89 3.90 -2.25 0.51
C ASP A 89 5.17 -3.13 0.56
N ASN A 90 5.50 -3.65 1.75
CA ASN A 90 6.55 -4.67 1.90
C ASN A 90 6.13 -6.02 1.29
N ILE A 91 4.89 -6.44 1.51
CA ILE A 91 4.35 -7.68 0.92
C ILE A 91 4.31 -7.60 -0.60
N PHE A 92 3.94 -6.44 -1.15
CA PHE A 92 3.98 -6.16 -2.57
C PHE A 92 5.39 -6.41 -3.10
N ARG A 93 6.42 -5.88 -2.42
CA ARG A 93 7.80 -6.07 -2.86
C ARG A 93 8.24 -7.52 -2.80
N GLN A 94 7.85 -8.26 -1.76
CA GLN A 94 8.13 -9.68 -1.65
C GLN A 94 7.51 -10.45 -2.82
N ILE A 95 6.21 -10.29 -3.07
CA ILE A 95 5.49 -11.03 -4.11
C ILE A 95 5.99 -10.66 -5.52
N PHE A 96 6.00 -9.36 -5.84
CA PHE A 96 6.19 -8.91 -7.21
C PHE A 96 7.65 -8.82 -7.65
N TYR A 97 8.61 -8.76 -6.71
CA TYR A 97 10.03 -8.76 -7.06
C TYR A 97 10.74 -10.05 -6.66
N ILE A 98 10.51 -10.59 -5.46
CA ILE A 98 11.26 -11.75 -4.98
C ILE A 98 10.61 -13.05 -5.45
N ASP A 99 9.33 -13.27 -5.12
CA ASP A 99 8.64 -14.54 -5.42
C ASP A 99 8.51 -14.78 -6.94
N MET A 100 8.40 -13.71 -7.74
CA MET A 100 8.39 -13.78 -9.21
C MET A 100 9.79 -13.83 -9.85
N GLY A 101 10.88 -13.71 -9.08
CA GLY A 101 12.25 -13.71 -9.61
C GLY A 101 12.60 -12.46 -10.42
N LEU A 102 11.94 -11.33 -10.17
CA LEU A 102 12.09 -10.06 -10.90
C LEU A 102 13.01 -9.05 -10.19
N ILE A 103 13.64 -9.45 -9.09
CA ILE A 103 14.44 -8.56 -8.23
C ILE A 103 15.62 -7.92 -8.97
N THR A 104 16.29 -8.66 -9.85
CA THR A 104 17.43 -8.16 -10.65
C THR A 104 17.02 -7.12 -11.69
N ARG A 105 15.75 -7.10 -12.08
CA ARG A 105 15.16 -6.13 -13.01
C ARG A 105 14.57 -4.91 -12.31
N ARG A 106 14.61 -4.86 -10.97
CA ARG A 106 14.07 -3.75 -10.19
C ARG A 106 14.78 -2.45 -10.56
N GLY A 107 14.00 -1.46 -10.97
CA GLY A 107 14.53 -0.16 -11.42
C GLY A 107 14.66 -0.04 -12.94
N GLU A 108 14.47 -1.12 -13.71
CA GLU A 108 14.36 -1.05 -15.16
C GLU A 108 13.09 -0.32 -15.58
N LYS A 109 13.21 0.64 -16.50
CA LYS A 109 12.05 1.35 -17.07
C LYS A 109 11.07 0.38 -17.75
N SER A 110 11.59 -0.61 -18.48
CA SER A 110 10.78 -1.62 -19.15
C SER A 110 9.96 -2.45 -18.16
N LEU A 111 10.53 -2.88 -17.03
CA LEU A 111 9.76 -3.62 -16.02
C LEU A 111 8.60 -2.78 -15.48
N PHE A 112 8.81 -1.48 -15.25
CA PHE A 112 7.72 -0.60 -14.83
C PHE A 112 6.61 -0.52 -15.88
N GLU A 113 6.96 -0.33 -17.15
CA GLU A 113 5.99 -0.30 -18.27
C GLU A 113 5.21 -1.63 -18.40
N GLU A 114 5.89 -2.76 -18.21
CA GLU A 114 5.30 -4.09 -18.22
C GLU A 114 4.32 -4.30 -17.04
N PHE A 115 4.66 -3.84 -15.84
CA PHE A 115 3.74 -3.84 -14.70
C PHE A 115 2.54 -2.93 -14.93
N TYR A 116 2.73 -1.73 -15.48
CA TYR A 116 1.61 -0.83 -15.81
C TYR A 116 0.66 -1.46 -16.82
N ASN A 117 1.17 -2.17 -17.83
CA ASN A 117 0.34 -2.92 -18.76
C ASN A 117 -0.55 -3.95 -18.03
N ASP A 118 0.05 -4.76 -17.16
CA ASP A 118 -0.69 -5.79 -16.43
C ASP A 118 -1.73 -5.20 -15.47
N TYR A 119 -1.39 -4.11 -14.77
CA TYR A 119 -2.37 -3.39 -13.94
C TYR A 119 -3.56 -2.92 -14.79
N ASN A 120 -3.30 -2.20 -15.88
CA ASN A 120 -4.36 -1.65 -16.72
C ASN A 120 -5.26 -2.74 -17.32
N LEU A 121 -4.70 -3.89 -17.71
CA LEU A 121 -5.48 -5.05 -18.17
C LEU A 121 -6.31 -5.69 -17.04
N LEU A 122 -5.81 -5.66 -15.81
CA LEU A 122 -6.47 -6.24 -14.65
C LEU A 122 -7.45 -5.29 -13.95
N ASN A 123 -7.41 -3.98 -14.20
CA ASN A 123 -8.28 -3.01 -13.52
C ASN A 123 -9.78 -3.38 -13.56
N PRO A 124 -10.37 -3.84 -14.68
CA PRO A 124 -11.76 -4.30 -14.70
C PRO A 124 -11.99 -5.54 -13.82
N GLN A 125 -11.05 -6.49 -13.82
CA GLN A 125 -11.13 -7.71 -13.01
C GLN A 125 -10.93 -7.43 -11.52
N ILE A 126 -10.05 -6.50 -11.16
CA ILE A 126 -9.85 -6.03 -9.78
C ILE A 126 -11.11 -5.32 -9.29
N THR A 127 -11.65 -4.40 -10.10
CA THR A 127 -12.87 -3.66 -9.78
C THR A 127 -14.05 -4.59 -9.53
N ALA A 128 -14.32 -5.51 -10.45
CA ALA A 128 -15.40 -6.47 -10.31
C ALA A 128 -15.14 -7.49 -9.19
N GLY A 129 -13.93 -8.02 -9.11
CA GLY A 129 -13.54 -9.10 -8.20
C GLY A 129 -13.57 -8.71 -6.72
N PHE A 130 -13.28 -7.44 -6.41
CA PHE A 130 -13.37 -6.89 -5.05
C PHE A 130 -14.61 -6.03 -4.81
N GLY A 131 -15.53 -5.96 -5.78
CA GLY A 131 -16.76 -5.17 -5.66
C GLY A 131 -16.50 -3.68 -5.46
N LEU A 132 -15.42 -3.14 -6.04
CA LEU A 132 -15.03 -1.75 -5.86
C LEU A 132 -16.05 -0.82 -6.53
N LYS A 133 -16.38 0.28 -5.85
CA LYS A 133 -17.34 1.28 -6.31
C LYS A 133 -16.72 2.67 -6.23
N LYS A 134 -17.30 3.61 -6.99
CA LYS A 134 -16.93 5.02 -6.96
C LYS A 134 -17.58 5.76 -5.79
N ASP A 135 -17.32 5.28 -4.58
CA ASP A 135 -17.96 5.71 -3.34
C ASP A 135 -16.95 6.04 -2.23
N ILE A 136 -15.70 6.34 -2.58
CA ILE A 136 -14.68 6.72 -1.60
C ILE A 136 -15.07 8.05 -0.96
N VAL A 137 -15.20 8.03 0.37
CA VAL A 137 -15.50 9.19 1.20
C VAL A 137 -14.21 9.72 1.81
N VAL A 138 -14.00 11.04 1.74
CA VAL A 138 -12.92 11.73 2.45
C VAL A 138 -13.52 12.35 3.72
N PRO A 139 -13.19 11.84 4.92
CA PRO A 139 -13.70 12.40 6.18
C PRO A 139 -13.27 13.85 6.34
N GLU A 140 -14.19 14.75 6.74
CA GLU A 140 -13.89 16.18 6.94
C GLU A 140 -12.72 16.38 7.92
N ARG A 141 -12.70 15.56 8.98
CA ARG A 141 -11.66 15.54 10.02
C ARG A 141 -10.25 15.22 9.50
N LEU A 142 -10.11 14.65 8.29
CA LEU A 142 -8.80 14.30 7.73
C LEU A 142 -7.85 15.49 7.74
N ARG A 143 -8.33 16.67 7.32
CA ARG A 143 -7.52 17.90 7.20
C ARG A 143 -7.03 18.43 8.55
N GLU A 144 -7.65 18.00 9.64
CA GLU A 144 -7.30 18.40 11.00
C GLU A 144 -6.26 17.48 11.64
N THR A 145 -6.11 16.26 11.10
CA THR A 145 -5.18 15.25 11.60
C THR A 145 -3.73 15.75 11.54
N ARG A 146 -2.92 15.30 12.50
CA ARG A 146 -1.45 15.48 12.47
C ARG A 146 -0.86 14.83 11.21
N LEU A 147 -1.39 13.68 10.79
CA LEU A 147 -1.00 13.02 9.55
C LEU A 147 -1.13 13.95 8.33
N TYR A 148 -2.29 14.59 8.14
CA TYR A 148 -2.47 15.52 7.03
C TYR A 148 -1.56 16.75 7.14
N LYS A 149 -1.34 17.28 8.34
CA LYS A 149 -0.45 18.43 8.57
C LYS A 149 1.02 18.09 8.26
N ASP A 150 1.47 16.88 8.57
CA ASP A 150 2.84 16.43 8.34
C ASP A 150 3.13 16.22 6.84
N TYR A 151 2.15 15.72 6.07
CA TYR A 151 2.38 15.27 4.69
C TYR A 151 1.66 16.07 3.60
N GLY A 152 0.58 16.79 3.93
CA GLY A 152 -0.20 17.63 3.01
C GLY A 152 -0.77 16.88 1.80
N PHE A 153 -1.50 15.80 2.04
CA PHE A 153 -2.05 14.92 1.00
C PHE A 153 -3.06 15.62 0.06
N GLU A 154 -3.21 15.06 -1.13
CA GLU A 154 -4.18 15.45 -2.17
C GLU A 154 -5.13 14.27 -2.47
N PRO A 155 -5.98 13.84 -1.52
CA PRO A 155 -6.79 12.64 -1.68
C PRO A 155 -7.77 12.72 -2.85
N GLU A 156 -8.30 13.91 -3.16
CA GLU A 156 -9.22 14.10 -4.28
C GLU A 156 -8.56 13.80 -5.64
N ASN A 157 -7.27 14.14 -5.81
CA ASN A 157 -6.53 13.83 -7.03
C ASN A 157 -6.35 12.31 -7.19
N LEU A 158 -6.00 11.62 -6.11
CA LEU A 158 -5.86 10.16 -6.13
C LEU A 158 -7.19 9.44 -6.38
N ILE A 159 -8.30 9.94 -5.81
CA ILE A 159 -9.63 9.38 -6.01
C ILE A 159 -10.06 9.50 -7.48
N ASN A 160 -9.80 10.65 -8.11
CA ASN A 160 -10.07 10.84 -9.53
C ASN A 160 -9.26 9.86 -10.40
N ASP A 161 -7.97 9.67 -10.09
CA ASP A 161 -7.12 8.67 -10.75
C ASP A 161 -7.66 7.25 -10.56
N LEU A 162 -8.07 6.87 -9.34
CA LEU A 162 -8.67 5.57 -9.05
C LEU A 162 -9.94 5.35 -9.88
N TYR A 163 -10.80 6.35 -9.97
CA TYR A 163 -12.05 6.23 -10.74
C TYR A 163 -11.80 6.14 -12.24
N ALA A 164 -10.78 6.83 -12.75
CA ALA A 164 -10.33 6.67 -14.13
C ALA A 164 -9.77 5.27 -14.39
N ASP A 165 -8.99 4.73 -13.45
CA ASP A 165 -8.48 3.35 -13.54
C ASP A 165 -9.62 2.31 -13.57
N MET A 166 -10.67 2.52 -12.78
CA MET A 166 -11.87 1.65 -12.77
C MET A 166 -12.63 1.66 -14.09
N ASP A 167 -12.64 2.80 -14.80
CA ASP A 167 -13.26 2.94 -16.11
C ASP A 167 -12.35 2.48 -17.25
N MET A 168 -11.07 2.27 -16.99
CA MET A 168 -10.10 1.91 -18.00
C MET A 168 -10.33 0.47 -18.47
N HIS A 169 -10.59 0.33 -19.76
CA HIS A 169 -10.71 -0.95 -20.44
C HIS A 169 -9.74 -0.94 -21.62
N ILE A 170 -8.71 -1.78 -21.55
CA ILE A 170 -7.74 -1.95 -22.63
C ILE A 170 -7.71 -3.42 -23.06
N GLU A 171 -7.36 -3.66 -24.31
CA GLU A 171 -7.10 -4.99 -24.84
C GLU A 171 -5.60 -5.27 -24.82
N GLY A 172 -5.21 -6.53 -24.58
CA GLY A 172 -3.82 -6.93 -24.53
C GLY A 172 -3.61 -8.25 -23.82
N THR A 173 -2.34 -8.58 -23.57
CA THR A 173 -1.93 -9.80 -22.88
C THR A 173 -1.16 -9.46 -21.62
N LEU A 174 -1.45 -10.18 -20.54
CA LEU A 174 -0.67 -10.09 -19.29
C LEU A 174 0.75 -10.61 -19.51
N ARG A 175 1.72 -10.01 -18.82
CA ARG A 175 3.14 -10.32 -19.00
C ARG A 175 3.77 -11.01 -17.80
N HIS A 176 3.39 -10.62 -16.59
CA HIS A 176 4.03 -11.03 -15.33
C HIS A 176 3.06 -11.65 -14.35
N PHE A 177 1.87 -11.08 -14.17
CA PHE A 177 0.96 -11.54 -13.13
C PHE A 177 -0.50 -11.58 -13.56
N SER A 178 -1.24 -12.48 -12.90
CA SER A 178 -2.67 -12.71 -13.11
C SER A 178 -3.50 -12.13 -11.96
N MET A 179 -4.82 -12.17 -12.11
CA MET A 179 -5.75 -11.84 -11.04
C MET A 179 -5.56 -12.70 -9.78
N ASP A 180 -5.09 -13.94 -9.91
CA ASP A 180 -4.85 -14.82 -8.75
C ASP A 180 -3.68 -14.35 -7.90
N ILE A 181 -2.64 -13.78 -8.52
CA ILE A 181 -1.57 -13.11 -7.79
C ILE A 181 -2.11 -11.87 -7.07
N VAL A 182 -2.98 -11.09 -7.70
CA VAL A 182 -3.58 -9.91 -7.07
C VAL A 182 -4.42 -10.31 -5.86
N ARG A 183 -5.25 -11.36 -5.97
CA ARG A 183 -5.99 -11.92 -4.83
C ARG A 183 -5.06 -12.39 -3.72
N GLY A 184 -4.02 -13.16 -4.08
CA GLY A 184 -3.02 -13.62 -3.14
C GLY A 184 -2.31 -12.48 -2.42
N PHE A 185 -2.02 -11.36 -3.11
CA PHE A 185 -1.49 -10.16 -2.48
C PHE A 185 -2.46 -9.55 -1.47
N VAL A 186 -3.73 -9.35 -1.84
CA VAL A 186 -4.73 -8.75 -0.95
C VAL A 186 -4.97 -9.64 0.27
N ASP A 187 -5.12 -10.95 0.07
CA ASP A 187 -5.36 -11.90 1.16
C ASP A 187 -4.18 -11.98 2.13
N LYS A 188 -2.95 -12.18 1.62
CA LYS A 188 -1.74 -12.22 2.46
C LYS A 188 -1.55 -10.90 3.21
N SER A 189 -1.83 -9.76 2.56
CA SER A 189 -1.74 -8.46 3.22
C SER A 189 -2.79 -8.28 4.31
N ALA A 190 -4.04 -8.67 4.04
CA ALA A 190 -5.10 -8.59 5.03
C ALA A 190 -4.81 -9.50 6.24
N GLU A 191 -4.37 -10.73 6.01
CA GLU A 191 -4.00 -11.67 7.07
C GLU A 191 -2.89 -11.13 7.97
N LEU A 192 -1.80 -10.59 7.38
CA LEU A 192 -0.72 -10.03 8.18
C LEU A 192 -1.18 -8.78 8.97
N CYS A 193 -1.95 -7.89 8.33
CA CYS A 193 -2.49 -6.69 8.98
C CYS A 193 -3.39 -7.04 10.18
N ILE A 194 -4.27 -8.03 10.03
CA ILE A 194 -5.16 -8.51 11.11
C ILE A 194 -4.33 -9.11 12.24
N LYS A 195 -3.41 -10.02 11.92
CA LYS A 195 -2.53 -10.68 12.90
C LYS A 195 -1.69 -9.66 13.68
N GLU A 196 -1.20 -8.65 12.99
CA GLU A 196 -0.43 -7.55 13.57
C GLU A 196 -1.28 -6.72 14.54
N LEU A 197 -2.46 -6.27 14.11
CA LEU A 197 -3.38 -5.52 14.96
C LEU A 197 -3.77 -6.34 16.20
N GLU A 198 -4.10 -7.62 16.04
CA GLU A 198 -4.41 -8.51 17.16
C GLU A 198 -3.22 -8.67 18.13
N ALA A 199 -1.98 -8.71 17.63
CA ALA A 199 -0.82 -8.82 18.52
C ALA A 199 -0.60 -7.54 19.32
N ILE A 200 -0.70 -6.38 18.67
CA ILE A 200 -0.63 -5.07 19.32
C ILE A 200 -1.72 -4.94 20.39
N LEU A 201 -2.99 -5.21 20.06
CA LEU A 201 -4.11 -5.07 20.99
C LEU A 201 -4.01 -6.01 22.20
N ASN A 202 -3.36 -7.16 22.04
CA ASN A 202 -3.13 -8.12 23.12
C ASN A 202 -1.79 -7.90 23.86
N GLY A 203 -1.07 -6.80 23.59
CA GLY A 203 0.21 -6.48 24.24
C GLY A 203 1.36 -7.44 23.90
N ARG A 204 1.25 -8.17 22.78
CA ARG A 204 2.28 -9.13 22.31
C ARG A 204 3.40 -8.49 21.51
N GLY A 205 3.28 -7.19 21.18
CA GLY A 205 4.19 -6.48 20.28
C GLY A 205 3.92 -6.79 18.81
N HIS A 206 4.88 -6.42 17.96
CA HIS A 206 4.83 -6.60 16.50
C HIS A 206 5.10 -8.05 16.10
N VAL A 207 4.40 -8.56 15.08
CA VAL A 207 4.51 -9.96 14.62
C VAL A 207 5.54 -10.20 13.53
N TYR A 208 6.26 -9.14 13.16
CA TYR A 208 7.34 -9.17 12.19
C TYR A 208 8.43 -8.16 12.59
N ASP A 209 9.63 -8.33 12.05
CA ASP A 209 10.70 -7.34 12.13
C ASP A 209 11.20 -6.85 10.76
N LYS A 210 12.14 -5.91 10.80
CA LYS A 210 12.71 -5.31 9.59
C LYS A 210 13.47 -6.30 8.72
N TYR A 211 14.09 -7.34 9.29
CA TYR A 211 14.85 -8.33 8.53
C TYR A 211 13.94 -9.32 7.80
N GLU A 212 12.76 -9.60 8.37
CA GLU A 212 11.74 -10.44 7.72
C GLU A 212 11.07 -9.74 6.54
N MET A 213 10.87 -8.41 6.63
CA MET A 213 10.06 -7.64 5.67
C MET A 213 10.89 -6.81 4.67
N ALA A 214 12.16 -6.55 4.96
CA ALA A 214 13.04 -5.85 4.03
C ALA A 214 13.44 -6.73 2.86
N ILE A 215 13.69 -6.09 1.72
CA ILE A 215 14.37 -6.74 0.60
C ILE A 215 15.66 -5.99 0.28
N GLU A 216 16.55 -6.67 -0.43
CA GLU A 216 17.81 -6.08 -0.89
C GLU A 216 17.57 -4.80 -1.70
N ASN A 217 18.38 -3.81 -1.37
CA ASN A 217 18.32 -2.49 -1.94
C ASN A 217 19.19 -2.44 -3.19
N HIS A 218 18.69 -2.99 -4.29
CA HIS A 218 19.30 -2.84 -5.60
C HIS A 218 19.02 -1.44 -6.18
N TYR A 219 19.51 -0.38 -5.55
CA TYR A 219 19.92 0.76 -6.37
C TYR A 219 21.22 0.32 -6.99
N SER A 220 21.14 0.03 -8.29
CA SER A 220 22.26 -0.26 -9.16
C SER A 220 23.53 0.43 -8.70
N ASP A 221 24.63 -0.31 -8.68
CA ASP A 221 26.00 0.17 -8.83
C ASP A 221 26.16 1.02 -10.11
N LYS A 222 25.37 2.08 -10.25
CA LYS A 222 25.58 3.16 -11.20
C LYS A 222 26.57 4.12 -10.56
N LYS A 223 27.82 3.65 -10.49
CA LYS A 223 28.96 4.52 -10.77
C LYS A 223 28.97 4.84 -12.26
#